data_AF-A0A973UUQ6-F1
#
_entry.id   AF-A0A973UUQ6-F1
#
_cell.length_a   1.000
_cell.length_b   1.000
_cell.length_c   1.000
_cell.angle_alpha   90.00
_cell.angle_beta   90.00
_cell.angle_gamma   90.00
#
_symmetry.space_group_name_H-M   'P 1'
#
loop_
_entity.id
_entity.type
_entity.pdbx_description
1 polymer ?
#
loop_
_entity_poly.entity_id
_entity_poly.type
_entity_poly.pdbx_seq_one_letter_code
_entity_poly.pdbx_strand_id
1 'polypeptide(L)'
;MNTDDAWRLVEQARAERGLAGSSPQAVAERMAQLLAQRDPAEIVAFAQPWSDIVTDSYRADLWAAAYVVNGGASEDGFDYFRGWLIAQGRAAYEIALLDPDSLAAADRPLLRR
;
A
#
# COMPACT_ATOMS: atom_id res chain seq x y z
N MET A 1 14.35 -7.63 -9.75
CA MET A 1 13.95 -6.93 -8.52
C MET A 1 13.57 -7.95 -7.46
N ASN A 2 13.90 -7.67 -6.21
CA ASN A 2 13.45 -8.41 -5.03
C ASN A 2 12.44 -7.57 -4.22
N THR A 3 11.99 -8.09 -3.07
CA THR A 3 11.03 -7.41 -2.17
C THR A 3 11.54 -6.08 -1.64
N ASP A 4 12.83 -5.97 -1.32
CA ASP A 4 13.44 -4.71 -0.86
C ASP A 4 13.43 -3.65 -1.98
N ASP A 5 13.69 -4.06 -3.22
CA ASP A 5 13.60 -3.16 -4.39
C ASP A 5 12.18 -2.65 -4.59
N ALA A 6 11.18 -3.53 -4.46
CA ALA A 6 9.77 -3.16 -4.59
C ALA A 6 9.36 -2.13 -3.53
N TRP A 7 9.72 -2.35 -2.27
CA TRP A 7 9.48 -1.37 -1.21
C TRP A 7 10.23 -0.05 -1.44
N ARG A 8 11.46 -0.10 -1.96
CA ARG A 8 12.19 1.13 -2.34
C ARG A 8 11.46 1.94 -3.40
N LEU A 9 10.77 1.31 -4.36
CA LEU A 9 9.95 2.05 -5.33
C LEU A 9 8.77 2.75 -4.67
N VAL A 10 8.08 2.09 -3.73
CA VAL A 10 6.98 2.69 -2.96
C VAL A 10 7.48 3.90 -2.17
N GLU A 11 8.60 3.76 -1.45
CA GLU A 11 9.16 4.86 -0.66
C GLU A 11 9.66 6.01 -1.54
N GLN A 12 10.26 5.72 -2.70
CA GLN A 12 10.67 6.74 -3.66
C GLN A 12 9.46 7.50 -4.22
N ALA A 13 8.40 6.78 -4.58
CA ALA A 13 7.17 7.39 -5.07
C ALA A 13 6.54 8.30 -4.00
N ARG A 14 6.54 7.85 -2.74
CA ARG A 14 5.98 8.60 -1.61
C ARG A 14 6.84 9.81 -1.20
N ALA A 15 8.16 9.72 -1.33
CA ALA A 15 9.09 10.77 -0.92
C ALA A 15 9.22 11.94 -1.91
N GLU A 16 8.58 11.86 -3.08
CA GLU A 16 8.67 12.92 -4.08
C GLU A 16 8.05 14.23 -3.57
N ARG A 17 8.73 15.35 -3.86
CA ARG A 17 8.26 16.67 -3.47
C ARG A 17 6.90 16.95 -4.10
N GLY A 18 5.94 17.37 -3.27
CA GLY A 18 4.55 17.58 -3.68
C GLY A 18 3.65 16.36 -3.47
N LEU A 19 4.21 15.19 -3.12
CA LEU A 19 3.45 13.99 -2.74
C LEU A 19 3.37 13.74 -1.23
N ALA A 20 3.96 14.62 -0.42
CA ALA A 20 3.85 14.56 1.04
C ALA A 20 2.38 14.78 1.47
N GLY A 21 1.75 13.72 1.98
CA GLY A 21 0.32 13.72 2.31
C GLY A 21 -0.62 13.50 1.12
N SER A 22 -0.10 13.04 -0.03
CA SER A 22 -0.92 12.72 -1.20
C SER A 22 -1.69 11.42 -1.07
N SER A 23 -2.72 11.29 -1.91
CA SER A 23 -3.56 10.10 -1.94
C SER A 23 -2.76 8.85 -2.36
N PRO A 24 -3.20 7.64 -1.95
CA PRO A 24 -2.62 6.38 -2.42
C PRO A 24 -2.55 6.28 -3.94
N GLN A 25 -3.53 6.86 -4.63
CA GLN A 25 -3.59 6.91 -6.08
C GLN A 25 -2.37 7.63 -6.68
N ALA A 26 -1.97 8.77 -6.11
CA ALA A 26 -0.81 9.52 -6.59
C ALA A 26 0.50 8.75 -6.37
N VAL A 27 0.61 8.02 -5.25
CA VAL A 27 1.76 7.13 -4.98
C VAL A 27 1.80 6.01 -6.02
N ALA A 28 0.67 5.38 -6.33
CA ALA A 28 0.58 4.32 -7.33
C ALA A 28 0.94 4.80 -8.75
N GLU A 29 0.42 5.96 -9.16
CA GLU A 29 0.75 6.58 -10.45
C GLU A 29 2.25 6.89 -10.54
N ARG A 30 2.84 7.42 -9.47
CA ARG A 30 4.27 7.71 -9.44
C ARG A 30 5.12 6.44 -9.47
N MET A 31 4.73 5.41 -8.73
CA MET A 31 5.39 4.11 -8.76
C MET A 31 5.38 3.53 -10.19
N ALA A 32 4.26 3.62 -10.90
CA ALA A 32 4.16 3.18 -12.29
C ALA A 32 5.12 3.96 -13.22
N GLN A 33 5.24 5.28 -13.04
CA GLN A 33 6.19 6.10 -13.81
C GLN A 33 7.65 5.74 -13.52
N LEU A 34 8.00 5.45 -12.27
CA LEU A 34 9.35 5.04 -11.88
C LEU A 34 9.68 3.65 -12.44
N LEU A 35 8.72 2.73 -12.42
CA LEU A 35 8.87 1.39 -12.98
C LEU A 35 9.02 1.44 -14.51
N ALA A 36 8.27 2.31 -15.19
CA ALA A 36 8.36 2.47 -16.64
C ALA A 36 9.72 2.99 -17.15
N GLN A 37 10.57 3.52 -16.26
CA GLN A 37 11.94 3.97 -16.59
C GLN A 37 12.99 2.86 -16.42
N ARG A 38 12.59 1.67 -15.95
CA ARG A 38 13.49 0.53 -15.72
C ARG A 38 13.60 -0.37 -16.95
N ASP A 39 14.62 -1.22 -16.94
CA ASP A 39 14.77 -2.22 -17.99
C ASP A 39 13.57 -3.19 -17.99
N PRO A 40 13.11 -3.69 -19.16
CA PRO A 40 11.96 -4.60 -19.23
C PRO A 40 12.09 -5.83 -18.33
N ALA A 41 13.30 -6.36 -18.16
CA ALA A 41 13.57 -7.48 -17.26
C ALA A 41 13.32 -7.13 -15.78
N GLU A 42 13.61 -5.89 -15.36
CA GLU A 42 13.31 -5.42 -14.02
C GLU A 42 11.81 -5.22 -13.81
N ILE A 43 11.10 -4.70 -14.82
CA ILE A 43 9.64 -4.54 -14.80
C ILE A 43 8.95 -5.90 -14.64
N VAL A 44 9.38 -6.92 -15.40
CA VAL A 44 8.86 -8.28 -15.25
C VAL A 44 9.20 -8.84 -13.87
N ALA A 45 10.43 -8.63 -13.38
CA ALA A 45 10.85 -9.12 -12.07
C ALA A 45 10.16 -8.42 -10.88
N PHE A 46 9.51 -7.28 -11.08
CA PHE A 46 8.70 -6.61 -10.05
C PHE A 46 7.39 -7.36 -9.73
N ALA A 47 6.86 -8.13 -10.70
CA ALA A 47 5.56 -8.77 -10.56
C ALA A 47 5.47 -9.73 -9.36
N GLN A 48 6.52 -10.53 -9.13
CA GLN A 48 6.53 -11.52 -8.05
C GLN A 48 6.56 -10.85 -6.66
N PRO A 49 7.54 -9.97 -6.34
CA PRO A 49 7.55 -9.28 -5.04
C PRO A 49 6.28 -8.46 -4.78
N TRP A 50 5.71 -7.83 -5.80
CA TRP A 50 4.43 -7.12 -5.67
C TRP A 50 3.28 -8.07 -5.33
N SER A 51 3.20 -9.21 -6.04
CA SER A 51 2.21 -10.25 -5.76
C SER A 51 2.33 -10.78 -4.34
N ASP A 52 3.54 -10.98 -3.84
CA ASP A 52 3.77 -11.47 -2.48
C ASP A 52 3.26 -10.46 -1.44
N ILE A 53 3.62 -9.17 -1.58
CA ILE A 53 3.13 -8.09 -0.70
C ILE A 53 1.60 -8.00 -0.70
N VAL A 54 0.97 -8.10 -1.88
CA VAL A 54 -0.49 -8.04 -1.98
C VAL A 54 -1.13 -9.29 -1.36
N THR A 55 -0.62 -10.48 -1.64
CA THR A 55 -1.15 -11.73 -1.07
C THR A 55 -1.01 -11.78 0.44
N ASP A 56 0.14 -11.39 0.98
CA ASP A 56 0.42 -11.40 2.43
C ASP A 56 -0.50 -10.45 3.21
N SER A 57 -1.05 -9.43 2.55
CA SER A 57 -2.01 -8.50 3.15
C SER A 57 -3.45 -9.01 3.16
N TYR A 58 -3.76 -10.12 2.49
CA TYR A 58 -5.09 -10.71 2.49
C TYR A 58 -5.31 -11.55 3.74
N ARG A 59 -5.61 -10.88 4.86
CA ARG A 59 -5.77 -11.53 6.18
C ARG A 59 -7.08 -11.13 6.85
N ALA A 60 -7.66 -12.06 7.60
CA ALA A 60 -8.93 -11.85 8.30
C ALA A 60 -8.87 -10.77 9.37
N ASP A 61 -7.72 -10.59 10.02
CA ASP A 61 -7.50 -9.56 11.03
C ASP A 61 -7.38 -8.16 10.41
N LEU A 62 -6.68 -8.03 9.28
CA LEU A 62 -6.71 -6.81 8.47
C LEU A 62 -8.10 -6.53 7.88
N TRP A 63 -8.87 -7.56 7.53
CA TRP A 63 -10.26 -7.38 7.12
C TRP A 63 -11.11 -6.79 8.24
N ALA A 64 -10.97 -7.31 9.46
CA ALA A 64 -11.66 -6.78 10.64
C ALA A 64 -11.26 -5.31 10.90
N ALA A 65 -9.97 -4.99 10.81
CA ALA A 65 -9.48 -3.62 10.93
C ALA A 65 -10.09 -2.73 9.83
N ALA A 66 -10.09 -3.17 8.57
CA ALA A 66 -10.70 -2.44 7.46
C ALA A 66 -12.21 -2.21 7.70
N TYR A 67 -12.92 -3.22 8.21
CA TYR A 67 -14.34 -3.10 8.54
C TYR A 67 -14.59 -2.02 9.59
N VAL A 68 -13.79 -1.98 10.65
CA VAL A 68 -13.90 -0.96 11.70
C VAL A 68 -13.52 0.42 11.16
N VAL A 69 -12.39 0.53 10.47
CA VAL A 69 -11.87 1.80 9.93
C VAL A 69 -12.83 2.39 8.91
N ASN A 70 -13.42 1.59 8.03
CA ASN A 70 -14.30 2.06 6.96
C ASN A 70 -15.78 2.14 7.36
N GLY A 71 -16.18 1.58 8.51
CA GLY A 71 -17.59 1.44 8.90
C GLY A 71 -18.33 0.33 8.13
N GLY A 72 -17.58 -0.67 7.66
CA GLY A 72 -18.00 -1.79 6.83
C GLY A 72 -16.91 -2.17 5.82
N ALA A 73 -16.87 -3.41 5.35
CA ALA A 73 -15.95 -3.85 4.30
C ALA A 73 -16.64 -4.82 3.33
N SER A 74 -16.64 -4.46 2.04
CA SER A 74 -16.83 -5.40 0.94
C SER A 74 -15.46 -5.90 0.45
N GLU A 75 -15.44 -6.88 -0.46
CA GLU A 75 -14.19 -7.34 -1.09
C GLU A 75 -13.44 -6.19 -1.76
N ASP A 76 -14.11 -5.41 -2.61
CA ASP A 76 -13.50 -4.23 -3.25
C ASP A 76 -13.04 -3.18 -2.22
N GLY A 77 -13.83 -2.98 -1.15
CA GLY A 77 -13.47 -2.06 -0.08
C GLY A 77 -12.22 -2.51 0.69
N PHE A 78 -12.05 -3.83 0.86
CA PHE A 78 -10.85 -4.40 1.45
C PHE A 78 -9.65 -4.30 0.50
N ASP A 79 -9.83 -4.50 -0.80
CA ASP A 79 -8.77 -4.32 -1.79
C ASP A 79 -8.25 -2.88 -1.81
N TYR A 80 -9.14 -1.89 -1.77
CA TYR A 80 -8.75 -0.48 -1.65
C TYR A 80 -8.04 -0.18 -0.33
N PHE A 81 -8.49 -0.78 0.77
CA PHE A 81 -7.84 -0.64 2.06
C PHE A 81 -6.41 -1.20 2.04
N ARG A 82 -6.20 -2.38 1.45
CA ARG A 82 -4.86 -3.00 1.30
C ARG A 82 -3.96 -2.17 0.41
N GLY A 83 -4.48 -1.66 -0.72
CA GLY A 83 -3.76 -0.73 -1.59
C GLY A 83 -3.36 0.56 -0.88
N TRP A 84 -4.26 1.14 -0.08
CA TRP A 84 -3.94 2.28 0.79
C TRP A 84 -2.83 1.93 1.77
N LEU A 85 -2.92 0.79 2.47
CA LEU A 85 -1.92 0.37 3.46
C LEU A 85 -0.53 0.23 2.85
N ILE A 86 -0.42 -0.41 1.68
CA ILE A 86 0.86 -0.55 0.96
C ILE A 86 1.41 0.83 0.57
N ALA A 87 0.57 1.77 0.13
CA ALA A 87 0.99 3.12 -0.22
C ALA A 87 1.53 3.94 0.97
N GLN A 88 1.23 3.55 2.21
CA GLN A 88 1.81 4.17 3.41
C GLN A 88 3.28 3.81 3.63
N GLY A 89 3.81 2.83 2.88
CA GLY A 89 5.19 2.38 2.95
C GLY A 89 5.37 1.14 3.82
N ARG A 90 6.60 0.60 3.78
CA ARG A 90 6.91 -0.73 4.35
C ARG A 90 6.67 -0.80 5.85
N ALA A 91 7.12 0.23 6.58
CA ALA A 91 7.03 0.25 8.04
C ALA A 91 5.57 0.25 8.52
N ALA A 92 4.71 1.05 7.90
CA ALA A 92 3.28 1.10 8.25
C ALA A 92 2.59 -0.23 7.93
N TYR A 93 2.91 -0.83 6.77
CA TYR A 93 2.42 -2.13 6.37
C TYR A 93 2.82 -3.24 7.36
N GLU A 94 4.11 -3.34 7.70
CA GLU A 94 4.62 -4.37 8.61
C GLU A 94 4.07 -4.20 10.04
N ILE A 95 3.93 -2.96 10.52
CA ILE A 95 3.29 -2.69 11.81
C ILE A 95 1.83 -3.14 11.80
N ALA A 96 1.07 -2.82 10.74
CA ALA A 96 -0.33 -3.23 10.64
C ALA A 96 -0.50 -4.75 10.52
N LEU A 97 0.47 -5.46 9.93
CA LEU A 97 0.48 -6.92 9.90
C LEU A 97 0.78 -7.55 11.27
N LEU A 98 1.53 -6.85 12.12
CA LEU A 98 1.86 -7.31 13.47
C LEU A 98 0.76 -6.94 14.48
N ASP A 99 0.23 -5.74 14.36
CA ASP A 99 -0.76 -5.13 15.24
C ASP A 99 -1.80 -4.35 14.42
N PRO A 100 -2.85 -5.03 13.90
CA PRO A 100 -3.90 -4.38 13.12
C PRO A 100 -4.62 -3.24 13.87
N ASP A 101 -4.63 -3.25 15.21
CA ASP A 101 -5.25 -2.20 16.01
C ASP A 101 -4.50 -0.86 15.93
N SER A 102 -3.22 -0.88 15.52
CA SER A 102 -2.43 0.33 15.28
C SER A 102 -3.08 1.24 14.22
N LEU A 103 -3.89 0.66 13.32
CA LEU A 103 -4.61 1.36 12.26
C LEU A 103 -5.74 2.26 12.82
N ALA A 104 -6.22 1.98 14.03
CA ALA A 104 -7.24 2.82 14.69
C ALA A 104 -6.67 4.17 15.17
N ALA A 105 -5.35 4.27 15.38
CA ALA A 105 -4.67 5.49 15.81
C ALA A 105 -4.23 6.38 14.63
N ALA A 106 -4.35 5.91 13.39
CA ALA A 106 -4.04 6.71 12.21
C ALA A 106 -5.15 7.76 11.99
N ASP A 107 -4.82 9.01 12.30
CA ASP A 107 -5.75 10.15 12.24
C ASP A 107 -6.30 10.36 10.81
N ARG A 108 -7.62 10.59 10.74
CA ARG A 108 -8.43 10.55 9.50
C ARG A 108 -8.35 11.87 8.72
N PRO A 109 -8.10 11.79 7.41
CA PRO A 109 -9.07 12.35 6.49
C PRO A 109 -9.40 11.36 5.36
N LEU A 110 -10.58 11.52 4.78
CA LEU A 110 -11.15 10.80 3.63
C LEU A 110 -12.06 9.62 4.01
N LEU A 111 -13.23 9.60 3.36
CA LEU A 111 -14.41 8.75 3.60
C LEU A 111 -15.43 9.26 4.63
N ARG A 112 -15.62 10.59 4.73
CA ARG A 112 -17.00 11.10 4.82
C ARG A 112 -17.43 11.43 3.39
N ARG A 113 -18.32 10.60 2.82
CA ARG A 113 -19.16 11.01 1.70
C ARG A 113 -20.17 12.04 2.18
#